data_AF-A0A233HR45-F1
#
_entry.id   AF-A0A233HR45-F1
#
_cell.length_a   1.000
_cell.length_b   1.000
_cell.length_c   1.000
_cell.angle_alpha   90.00
_cell.angle_beta   90.00
_cell.angle_gamma   90.00
#
_symmetry.space_group_name_H-M   'P 1'
#
loop_
_entity.id
_entity.type
_entity.pdbx_description
1 polymer ?
#
loop_
_entity_poly.entity_id
_entity_poly.type
_entity_poly.pdbx_seq_one_letter_code
_entity_poly.pdbx_strand_id
1 'polypeptide(L)'
;MSIMSRKTESPLFSAHGQALQHEPCPQCGGQLQLRQGKHGLFLGCNHYPNCDYIKPLQQNDGHIVKELGVPCPECGHELVLRQGRYGMFIGCSHYPHCHHIQDTDSPADNVPQSKQLCPECLKGHLVERKTRHGKTFHACDNYPKCKFAVNQQPVAGKCEKCGFGLLIEKKLASGIKLQCADRKCGHIQSATE
;
A
#
# COMPACT_ATOMS: atom_id res chain seq x y z
N MET A 1 -37.92 -59.10 12.41
CA MET A 1 -36.68 -58.39 12.03
C MET A 1 -37.05 -57.12 11.29
N SER A 2 -36.24 -56.07 11.47
CA SER A 2 -36.14 -54.85 10.65
C SER A 2 -36.84 -53.56 11.12
N ILE A 3 -36.06 -52.80 11.91
CA ILE A 3 -35.65 -51.40 11.70
C ILE A 3 -36.77 -50.33 11.71
N MET A 4 -36.90 -49.65 12.87
CA MET A 4 -37.40 -48.27 12.93
C MET A 4 -36.23 -47.32 13.11
N SER A 5 -35.85 -46.65 12.01
CA SER A 5 -34.82 -45.61 11.98
C SER A 5 -35.30 -44.36 12.74
N ARG A 6 -34.68 -44.09 13.90
CA ARG A 6 -34.82 -42.81 14.62
C ARG A 6 -33.98 -41.75 13.90
N LYS A 7 -34.64 -40.78 13.27
CA LYS A 7 -33.98 -39.56 12.80
C LYS A 7 -33.62 -38.72 14.02
N THR A 8 -32.34 -38.62 14.32
CA THR A 8 -31.80 -37.64 15.27
C THR A 8 -31.41 -36.40 14.48
N GLU A 9 -32.18 -35.33 14.65
CA GLU A 9 -31.81 -34.00 14.16
C GLU A 9 -30.62 -33.52 14.99
N SER A 10 -29.46 -33.46 14.34
CA SER A 10 -28.24 -32.91 14.90
C SER A 10 -28.31 -31.39 14.76
N PRO A 11 -28.12 -30.59 15.82
CA PRO A 11 -28.08 -29.15 15.68
C PRO A 11 -26.80 -28.76 14.92
N LEU A 12 -26.99 -28.27 13.69
CA LEU A 12 -25.97 -27.79 12.74
C LEU A 12 -25.28 -26.46 13.16
N PHE A 13 -25.34 -26.11 14.45
CA PHE A 13 -24.66 -24.95 15.00
C PHE A 13 -23.84 -25.37 16.21
N SER A 14 -22.79 -26.16 15.97
CA SER A 14 -21.64 -26.15 16.88
C SER A 14 -20.92 -24.83 16.69
N ALA A 15 -21.36 -23.84 17.48
CA ALA A 15 -20.71 -22.55 17.62
C ALA A 15 -19.23 -22.77 17.97
N HIS A 16 -18.36 -22.75 16.97
CA HIS A 16 -16.97 -22.36 17.16
C HIS A 16 -16.96 -20.86 17.45
N GLY A 17 -17.51 -20.48 18.60
CA GLY A 17 -17.21 -19.21 19.23
C GLY A 17 -15.75 -19.31 19.67
N GLN A 18 -14.84 -18.96 18.76
CA GLN A 18 -13.44 -18.79 19.10
C GLN A 18 -13.41 -17.87 20.32
N ALA A 19 -12.89 -18.41 21.42
CA ALA A 19 -12.69 -17.70 22.66
C ALA A 19 -11.86 -16.45 22.35
N LEU A 20 -12.53 -15.30 22.23
CA LEU A 20 -11.89 -14.00 22.31
C LEU A 20 -11.23 -13.99 23.69
N GLN A 21 -9.91 -14.18 23.70
CA GLN A 21 -9.12 -14.05 24.92
C GLN A 21 -9.43 -12.66 25.48
N HIS A 22 -10.07 -12.62 26.66
CA HIS A 22 -10.47 -11.39 27.33
C HIS A 22 -9.22 -10.71 27.90
N GLU A 23 -8.36 -10.18 27.02
CA GLU A 23 -7.25 -9.35 27.46
C GLU A 23 -7.81 -8.05 28.04
N PRO A 24 -7.39 -7.66 29.26
CA PRO A 24 -7.79 -6.39 29.84
C PRO A 24 -7.22 -5.23 29.02
N CYS A 25 -7.91 -4.10 29.05
CA CYS A 25 -7.45 -2.88 28.41
C CYS A 25 -6.10 -2.45 29.01
N PRO A 26 -5.04 -2.25 28.20
CA PRO A 26 -3.73 -1.88 28.72
C PRO A 26 -3.67 -0.45 29.28
N GLN A 27 -4.67 0.40 28.98
CA GLN A 27 -4.72 1.78 29.47
C GLN A 27 -5.41 1.92 30.83
N CYS A 28 -6.47 1.13 31.09
CA CYS A 28 -7.29 1.31 32.29
C CYS A 28 -7.67 0.00 33.01
N GLY A 29 -7.27 -1.16 32.50
CA GLY A 29 -7.64 -2.47 33.04
C GLY A 29 -9.09 -2.91 32.77
N GLY A 30 -9.92 -2.05 32.15
CA GLY A 30 -11.30 -2.37 31.79
C GLY A 30 -11.44 -3.48 30.75
N GLN A 31 -12.65 -4.01 30.56
CA GLN A 31 -12.90 -5.05 29.57
C GLN A 31 -12.92 -4.48 28.14
N LEU A 32 -12.32 -5.22 27.21
CA LEU A 32 -12.42 -4.96 25.78
C LEU A 32 -13.65 -5.67 25.20
N GLN A 33 -14.43 -4.94 24.40
CA GLN A 33 -15.65 -5.44 23.76
C GLN A 33 -15.57 -5.30 22.25
N LEU A 34 -16.09 -6.30 21.54
CA LEU A 34 -16.21 -6.27 20.09
C LEU A 34 -17.23 -5.20 19.66
N ARG A 35 -16.78 -4.23 18.86
CA ARG A 35 -17.58 -3.12 18.33
C ARG A 35 -17.40 -3.00 16.82
N GLN A 36 -18.39 -2.46 16.14
CA GLN A 36 -18.36 -2.20 14.70
C GLN A 36 -18.09 -0.72 14.42
N GLY A 37 -17.07 -0.44 13.61
CA GLY A 37 -16.73 0.91 13.16
C GLY A 37 -16.72 1.02 11.63
N LYS A 38 -16.39 2.23 11.14
CA LYS A 38 -16.29 2.53 9.70
C LYS A 38 -15.28 1.65 8.94
N HIS A 39 -14.25 1.17 9.63
CA HIS A 39 -13.14 0.39 9.06
C HIS A 39 -13.21 -1.10 9.43
N GLY A 40 -14.37 -1.57 9.91
CA GLY A 40 -14.59 -2.96 10.32
C GLY A 40 -14.74 -3.13 11.82
N LEU A 41 -14.70 -4.38 12.26
CA LEU A 41 -14.83 -4.76 13.67
C LEU A 41 -13.51 -4.50 14.44
N PHE A 42 -13.62 -4.02 15.67
CA PHE A 42 -12.50 -3.74 16.56
C PHE A 42 -12.87 -4.03 18.02
N LEU A 43 -11.89 -4.22 18.88
CA LEU A 43 -12.06 -4.31 20.33
C LEU A 43 -11.92 -2.93 20.94
N GLY A 44 -12.97 -2.40 21.58
CA GLY A 44 -12.95 -1.11 22.26
C GLY A 44 -13.14 -1.25 23.77
N CYS A 45 -12.55 -0.36 24.55
CA CYS A 45 -12.75 -0.36 26.00
C CYS A 45 -14.23 -0.07 26.38
N ASN A 46 -14.74 -0.83 27.34
CA ASN A 46 -16.07 -0.63 27.92
C ASN A 46 -16.23 0.72 28.64
N HIS A 47 -15.13 1.33 29.12
CA HIS A 47 -15.13 2.61 29.84
C HIS A 47 -15.11 3.84 28.92
N TYR A 48 -15.28 3.69 27.60
CA TYR A 48 -15.50 4.83 26.71
C TYR A 48 -16.72 5.66 27.19
N PRO A 49 -16.64 7.01 27.24
CA PRO A 49 -15.61 7.89 26.67
C PRO A 49 -14.39 8.16 27.57
N ASN A 50 -14.38 7.67 28.81
CA ASN A 50 -13.29 7.91 29.76
C ASN A 50 -11.99 7.16 29.40
N CYS A 51 -12.10 6.10 28.60
CA CYS A 51 -10.98 5.38 28.00
C CYS A 51 -11.29 5.12 26.52
N ASP A 52 -10.47 5.66 25.62
CA ASP A 52 -10.63 5.61 24.17
C ASP A 52 -9.78 4.52 23.50
N TYR A 53 -9.18 3.62 24.29
CA TYR A 53 -8.42 2.48 23.78
C TYR A 53 -9.22 1.64 22.79
N ILE A 54 -8.61 1.38 21.63
CA ILE A 54 -9.10 0.48 20.60
C ILE A 54 -7.98 -0.47 20.14
N LYS A 55 -8.33 -1.73 19.89
CA LYS A 55 -7.44 -2.77 19.33
C LYS A 55 -8.10 -3.35 18.07
N PRO A 56 -7.50 -3.23 16.88
CA PRO A 56 -8.00 -3.87 15.66
C PRO A 56 -8.02 -5.40 15.80
N LEU A 57 -9.02 -6.08 15.21
CA LEU A 57 -9.08 -7.55 15.25
C LEU A 57 -8.12 -8.22 14.28
N GLN A 58 -7.93 -7.61 13.12
CA GLN A 58 -7.09 -8.15 12.07
C GLN A 58 -5.83 -7.30 12.01
N GLN A 59 -4.74 -7.85 12.55
CA GLN A 59 -3.42 -7.27 12.37
C GLN A 59 -3.07 -7.45 10.89
N ASN A 60 -2.90 -6.33 10.17
CA ASN A 60 -2.65 -6.32 8.73
C ASN A 60 -1.16 -6.62 8.44
N ASP A 61 -0.65 -7.70 9.01
CA ASP A 61 0.79 -7.97 9.08
C ASP A 61 1.33 -8.63 7.81
N GLY A 62 0.44 -8.86 6.83
CA GLY A 62 0.72 -9.50 5.56
C GLY A 62 0.87 -11.02 5.69
N HIS A 63 0.53 -11.72 4.61
CA HIS A 63 0.76 -13.16 4.51
C HIS A 63 2.23 -13.44 4.18
N ILE A 64 2.89 -14.35 4.89
CA ILE A 64 4.27 -14.76 4.58
C ILE A 64 4.25 -15.58 3.28
N VAL A 65 4.86 -15.05 2.22
CA VAL A 65 4.96 -15.70 0.90
C VAL A 65 6.17 -16.62 0.84
N LYS A 66 7.30 -16.18 1.39
CA LYS A 66 8.57 -16.91 1.28
C LYS A 66 9.55 -16.54 2.40
N GLU A 67 10.27 -17.53 2.91
CA GLU A 67 11.42 -17.36 3.82
C GLU A 67 12.71 -17.13 3.01
N LEU A 68 13.55 -16.17 3.43
CA LEU A 68 14.70 -15.73 2.64
C LEU A 68 16.04 -16.30 3.11
N GLY A 69 16.09 -16.94 4.29
CA GLY A 69 17.32 -17.47 4.88
C GLY A 69 18.31 -16.39 5.38
N VAL A 70 17.90 -15.12 5.40
CA VAL A 70 18.75 -14.00 5.80
C VAL A 70 18.36 -13.51 7.20
N PRO A 71 19.29 -13.37 8.15
CA PRO A 71 18.98 -12.86 9.48
C PRO A 71 18.65 -11.35 9.43
N CYS A 72 17.68 -10.94 10.24
CA CYS A 72 17.29 -9.56 10.45
C CYS A 72 18.41 -8.81 11.17
N PRO A 73 18.78 -7.60 10.70
CA PRO A 73 19.86 -6.82 11.30
C PRO A 73 19.54 -6.31 12.71
N GLU A 74 18.27 -6.24 13.10
CA GLU A 74 17.85 -5.73 14.40
C GLU A 74 17.76 -6.81 15.48
N CYS A 75 17.27 -8.00 15.15
CA CYS A 75 17.00 -9.05 16.14
C CYS A 75 17.60 -10.42 15.80
N GLY A 76 18.23 -10.59 14.64
CA GLY A 76 18.85 -11.85 14.21
C GLY A 76 17.87 -12.91 13.71
N HIS A 77 16.56 -12.76 13.92
CA HIS A 77 15.54 -13.65 13.35
C HIS A 77 15.45 -13.54 11.83
N GLU A 78 14.94 -14.57 11.16
CA GLU A 78 14.93 -14.61 9.70
C GLU A 78 14.05 -13.53 9.05
N LEU A 79 14.49 -13.00 7.91
CA LEU A 79 13.72 -12.12 7.04
C LEU A 79 12.83 -12.94 6.11
N VAL A 80 11.61 -12.45 5.92
CA VAL A 80 10.57 -13.11 5.11
C VAL A 80 9.96 -12.13 4.12
N LEU A 81 9.62 -12.61 2.93
CA LEU A 81 8.80 -11.90 1.95
C LEU A 81 7.33 -12.00 2.36
N ARG A 82 6.69 -10.87 2.63
CA ARG A 82 5.28 -10.76 3.01
C ARG A 82 4.47 -10.07 1.92
N GLN A 83 3.21 -10.46 1.76
CA GLN A 83 2.23 -9.77 0.91
C GLN A 83 1.30 -8.94 1.79
N GLY A 84 1.50 -7.62 1.78
CA GLY A 84 0.66 -6.65 2.49
C GLY A 84 -0.32 -5.92 1.56
N ARG A 85 -1.10 -5.00 2.14
CA ARG A 85 -2.08 -4.17 1.39
C ARG A 85 -1.48 -3.31 0.27
N TYR A 86 -0.19 -2.96 0.38
CA TYR A 86 0.51 -2.09 -0.57
C TYR A 86 1.41 -2.84 -1.55
N GLY A 87 1.47 -4.17 -1.46
CA GLY A 87 2.36 -4.99 -2.28
C GLY A 87 3.20 -5.94 -1.43
N MET A 88 4.18 -6.55 -2.09
CA MET A 88 5.16 -7.41 -1.43
C MET A 88 6.22 -6.57 -0.75
N PHE A 89 6.67 -6.98 0.42
CA PHE A 89 7.76 -6.34 1.16
C PHE A 89 8.54 -7.39 1.94
N ILE A 90 9.80 -7.11 2.25
CA ILE A 90 10.63 -7.98 3.08
C ILE A 90 10.59 -7.44 4.51
N GLY A 91 10.25 -8.28 5.48
CA GLY A 91 10.19 -7.89 6.89
C GLY A 91 10.63 -9.02 7.81
N CYS A 92 10.83 -8.72 9.08
CA CYS A 92 11.22 -9.72 10.07
C CYS A 92 10.13 -10.79 10.26
N SER A 93 10.52 -12.06 10.38
CA SER A 93 9.65 -13.16 10.79
C SER A 93 9.06 -12.94 12.19
N HIS A 94 9.81 -12.26 13.07
CA HIS A 94 9.46 -12.06 14.47
C HIS A 94 8.56 -10.83 14.74
N TYR A 95 7.87 -10.32 13.73
CA TYR A 95 6.78 -9.36 13.94
C TYR A 95 5.64 -10.03 14.74
N PRO A 96 4.99 -9.36 15.70
CA PRO A 96 5.02 -7.92 16.01
C PRO A 96 6.13 -7.47 16.97
N HIS A 97 6.98 -8.38 17.47
CA HIS A 97 8.04 -8.00 18.41
C HIS A 97 9.23 -7.30 17.74
N CYS A 98 9.46 -7.57 16.45
CA CYS A 98 10.41 -6.85 15.61
C CYS A 98 9.69 -6.21 14.41
N HIS A 99 9.78 -4.88 14.31
CA HIS A 99 9.14 -4.09 13.26
C HIS A 99 10.06 -3.81 12.07
N HIS A 100 11.24 -4.46 12.00
CA HIS A 100 12.19 -4.28 10.92
C HIS A 100 11.57 -4.63 9.56
N ILE A 101 11.65 -3.70 8.62
CA ILE A 101 11.29 -3.85 7.22
C ILE A 101 12.55 -3.55 6.43
N GLN A 102 12.96 -4.48 5.57
CA GLN A 102 14.07 -4.24 4.68
C GLN A 102 13.59 -3.29 3.58
N ASP A 103 14.26 -2.16 3.44
CA ASP A 103 14.01 -1.23 2.35
C ASP A 103 14.28 -1.94 1.01
N THR A 104 13.21 -2.38 0.35
CA THR A 104 13.26 -2.81 -1.07
C THR A 104 13.37 -1.60 -2.01
N ASP A 105 13.63 -0.41 -1.48
CA ASP A 105 13.91 0.81 -2.25
C ASP A 105 15.28 0.77 -2.96
N SER A 106 15.96 -0.38 -2.95
CA SER A 106 16.93 -0.68 -4.00
C SER A 106 16.17 -1.10 -5.27
N PRO A 107 16.35 -0.38 -6.40
CA PRO A 107 15.55 -0.51 -7.62
C PRO A 107 15.71 -1.89 -8.25
N ALA A 108 14.92 -2.86 -7.76
CA ALA A 108 14.77 -4.18 -8.36
C ALA A 108 13.77 -4.08 -9.53
N ASP A 109 14.18 -3.28 -10.50
CA ASP A 109 14.01 -3.50 -11.93
C ASP A 109 14.93 -2.44 -12.54
N ASN A 110 15.81 -2.86 -13.44
CA ASN A 110 16.56 -1.97 -14.33
C ASN A 110 15.56 -1.24 -15.24
N VAL A 111 14.71 -0.39 -14.67
CA VAL A 111 13.81 0.50 -15.40
C VAL A 111 14.67 1.68 -15.81
N PRO A 112 14.75 2.01 -17.11
CA PRO A 112 15.49 3.18 -17.57
C PRO A 112 14.99 4.40 -16.81
N GLN A 113 15.81 4.91 -15.88
CA GLN A 113 15.50 6.11 -15.15
C GLN A 113 15.38 7.24 -16.17
N SER A 114 14.17 7.74 -16.40
CA SER A 114 14.03 9.04 -17.05
C SER A 114 14.64 10.05 -16.07
N LYS A 115 15.90 10.45 -16.27
CA LYS A 115 16.61 11.43 -15.44
C LYS A 115 16.06 12.86 -15.64
N GLN A 116 14.74 12.99 -15.75
CA GLN A 116 14.04 14.24 -15.91
C GLN A 116 13.90 14.88 -14.53
N LEU A 117 14.41 16.09 -14.37
CA LEU A 117 14.23 16.88 -13.16
C LEU A 117 12.73 17.14 -12.93
N CYS A 118 12.29 17.02 -11.67
CA CYS A 118 10.92 17.32 -11.30
C CYS A 118 10.67 18.83 -11.49
N PRO A 119 9.68 19.24 -12.32
CA PRO A 119 9.43 20.66 -12.62
C PRO A 119 8.81 21.42 -11.44
N GLU A 120 8.19 20.73 -10.47
CA GLU A 120 7.58 21.39 -9.30
C GLU A 120 8.58 21.70 -8.19
N CYS A 121 9.51 20.79 -7.91
CA CYS A 121 10.44 20.95 -6.78
C CYS A 121 11.88 21.26 -7.19
N LEU A 122 12.26 21.02 -8.45
CA LEU A 122 13.61 21.21 -9.02
C LEU A 122 14.76 20.49 -8.29
N LYS A 123 14.44 19.68 -7.27
CA LYS A 123 15.41 18.97 -6.41
C LYS A 123 15.37 17.46 -6.63
N GLY A 124 14.20 16.93 -6.97
CA GLY A 124 13.98 15.50 -7.20
C GLY A 124 13.95 15.15 -8.69
N HIS A 125 13.93 13.86 -8.98
CA HIS A 125 13.81 13.30 -10.33
C HIS A 125 12.50 12.56 -10.50
N LEU A 126 12.03 12.47 -11.74
CA LEU A 126 10.91 11.62 -12.10
C LEU A 126 11.35 10.15 -12.20
N VAL A 127 10.77 9.32 -11.36
CA VAL A 127 10.98 7.86 -11.36
C VAL A 127 9.71 7.16 -11.83
N GLU A 128 9.89 6.13 -12.65
CA GLU A 128 8.80 5.26 -13.07
C GLU A 128 8.36 4.36 -11.91
N ARG A 129 7.05 4.29 -11.69
CA ARG A 129 6.40 3.49 -10.65
C ARG A 129 5.20 2.77 -11.23
N LYS A 130 4.82 1.64 -10.63
CA LYS A 130 3.62 0.87 -11.01
C LYS A 130 2.53 1.05 -9.96
N THR A 131 1.30 1.28 -10.40
CA THR A 131 0.12 1.26 -9.53
C THR A 131 -0.22 -0.18 -9.14
N ARG A 132 -1.10 -0.37 -8.13
CA ARG A 132 -1.61 -1.70 -7.74
C ARG A 132 -2.25 -2.50 -8.88
N HIS A 133 -2.69 -1.82 -9.95
CA HIS A 133 -3.31 -2.43 -11.13
C HIS A 133 -2.31 -2.58 -12.29
N GLY A 134 -1.01 -2.44 -12.04
CA GLY A 134 0.05 -2.60 -13.05
C GLY A 134 0.26 -1.42 -14.00
N LYS A 135 -0.59 -0.37 -13.97
CA LYS A 135 -0.39 0.83 -14.80
C LYS A 135 0.85 1.59 -14.34
N THR A 136 1.73 1.94 -15.26
CA THR A 136 2.93 2.75 -15.00
C THR A 136 2.57 4.23 -14.88
N PHE A 137 3.31 4.94 -14.03
CA PHE A 137 3.26 6.38 -13.86
C PHE A 137 4.63 6.89 -13.45
N HIS A 138 4.92 8.15 -13.72
CA HIS A 138 6.18 8.79 -13.38
C HIS A 138 5.95 9.80 -12.26
N ALA A 139 6.64 9.65 -11.14
CA ALA A 139 6.45 10.49 -9.95
C ALA A 139 7.78 11.00 -9.40
N CYS A 140 7.72 12.12 -8.67
CA CYS A 140 8.89 12.65 -7.99
C CYS A 140 9.41 11.68 -6.92
N ASP A 141 10.71 11.42 -6.90
CA ASP A 141 11.42 10.62 -5.89
C ASP A 141 11.35 11.24 -4.47
N ASN A 142 11.15 12.55 -4.37
CA ASN A 142 11.06 13.27 -3.10
C ASN A 142 9.66 13.21 -2.45
N TYR A 143 8.87 12.17 -2.73
CA TYR A 143 7.62 11.89 -2.02
C TYR A 143 7.94 11.52 -0.55
N PRO A 144 7.18 12.00 0.46
CA PRO A 144 5.89 12.70 0.39
C PRO A 144 5.99 14.22 0.28
N LYS A 145 7.19 14.81 0.28
CA LYS A 145 7.42 16.26 0.24
C LYS A 145 6.99 16.87 -1.10
N CYS A 146 7.23 16.16 -2.19
CA CYS A 146 6.73 16.50 -3.52
C CYS A 146 5.78 15.42 -4.02
N LYS A 147 4.56 15.81 -4.42
CA LYS A 147 3.49 14.90 -4.88
C LYS A 147 3.28 14.96 -6.39
N PHE A 148 4.21 15.56 -7.13
CA PHE A 148 4.14 15.64 -8.57
C PHE A 148 4.16 14.24 -9.19
N ALA A 149 3.22 13.98 -10.09
CA ALA A 149 3.13 12.72 -10.82
C ALA A 149 2.37 12.89 -12.14
N VAL A 150 2.83 12.18 -13.16
CA VAL A 150 2.23 12.10 -14.50
C VAL A 150 2.04 10.64 -14.90
N ASN A 151 0.96 10.34 -15.61
CA ASN A 151 0.63 8.96 -16.00
C ASN A 151 1.26 8.56 -17.35
N GLN A 152 1.72 9.53 -18.11
CA GLN A 152 2.25 9.37 -19.47
C GLN A 152 3.77 9.57 -19.45
N GLN A 153 4.44 9.11 -20.50
CA GLN A 153 5.89 9.21 -20.62
C GLN A 153 6.32 10.70 -20.57
N PRO A 154 7.18 11.10 -19.61
CA PRO A 154 7.69 12.46 -19.54
C PRO A 154 8.73 12.71 -20.63
N VAL A 155 8.67 13.88 -21.25
CA VAL A 155 9.58 14.36 -22.29
C VAL A 155 10.15 15.70 -21.86
N ALA A 156 11.47 15.88 -22.04
CA ALA A 156 12.12 17.14 -21.73
C ALA A 156 11.69 18.17 -22.78
N GLY A 157 11.10 19.26 -22.32
CA GLY A 157 10.67 20.34 -23.20
C GLY A 157 9.92 21.40 -22.43
N LYS A 158 9.97 22.64 -22.93
CA LYS A 158 9.20 23.75 -22.38
C LYS A 158 7.88 23.87 -23.14
N CYS A 159 6.78 24.04 -22.43
CA CYS A 159 5.49 24.29 -23.05
C CYS A 159 5.47 25.64 -23.78
N GLU A 160 5.07 25.66 -25.05
CA GLU A 160 4.89 26.88 -25.87
C GLU A 160 3.95 27.93 -25.24
N LYS A 161 2.97 27.50 -24.43
CA LYS A 161 1.94 28.37 -23.87
C LYS A 161 2.28 28.94 -22.49
N CYS A 162 2.85 28.12 -21.60
CA CYS A 162 3.09 28.52 -20.20
C CYS A 162 4.55 28.42 -19.76
N GLY A 163 5.45 27.91 -20.62
CA GLY A 163 6.86 27.74 -20.29
C GLY A 163 7.18 26.60 -19.32
N PHE A 164 6.19 25.78 -18.92
CA PHE A 164 6.40 24.67 -18.01
C PHE A 164 7.43 23.67 -18.56
N GLY A 165 8.43 23.31 -17.75
CA GLY A 165 9.63 22.58 -18.19
C GLY A 165 9.47 21.07 -18.38
N LEU A 166 8.25 20.58 -18.52
CA LEU A 166 7.98 19.16 -18.74
C LEU A 166 6.80 18.97 -19.69
N LEU A 167 6.98 18.09 -20.67
CA LEU A 167 5.95 17.62 -21.59
C LEU A 167 5.64 16.14 -21.34
N ILE A 168 4.52 15.65 -21.86
CA ILE A 168 4.13 14.24 -21.82
C ILE A 168 3.73 13.74 -23.21
N GLU A 169 4.07 12.49 -23.52
CA GLU A 169 3.66 11.84 -24.75
C GLU A 169 2.20 11.38 -24.70
N LYS A 170 1.39 11.88 -25.62
CA LYS A 170 0.03 11.43 -25.84
C LYS A 170 -0.05 10.65 -27.13
N LYS A 171 -0.39 9.36 -27.03
CA LYS A 171 -0.67 8.50 -28.17
C LYS A 171 -2.12 8.74 -28.61
N LEU A 172 -2.32 9.37 -29.77
CA LEU A 172 -3.62 9.51 -30.43
C LEU A 172 -3.66 8.65 -31.70
N ALA A 173 -4.85 8.47 -32.27
CA ALA A 173 -5.01 7.81 -33.57
C ALA A 173 -4.22 8.49 -34.70
N SER A 174 -4.01 9.81 -34.59
CA SER A 174 -3.23 10.62 -35.54
C SER A 174 -1.72 10.63 -35.28
N GLY A 175 -1.24 9.80 -34.35
CA GLY A 175 0.18 9.72 -33.99
C GLY A 175 0.47 10.21 -32.57
N ILE A 176 1.76 10.36 -32.27
CA ILE A 176 2.24 10.82 -30.97
C ILE A 176 2.24 12.36 -30.98
N LYS A 177 1.59 12.97 -29.98
CA LYS A 177 1.64 14.42 -29.75
C LYS A 177 2.20 14.71 -28.37
N LEU A 178 2.93 15.80 -28.23
CA LEU A 178 3.41 16.27 -26.93
C LEU A 178 2.36 17.17 -26.29
N GLN A 179 2.08 16.96 -25.00
CA GLN A 179 1.17 17.80 -24.22
C GLN A 179 1.93 18.37 -23.02
N CYS A 180 1.58 19.59 -22.59
CA CYS A 180 2.09 20.16 -21.35
C CYS A 180 1.76 19.26 -20.15
N ALA A 181 2.76 18.97 -19.31
CA ALA A 181 2.58 18.14 -18.12
C ALA A 181 1.86 18.86 -16.96
N ASP A 182 1.85 20.21 -16.96
CA ASP A 182 1.07 20.97 -15.99
C ASP A 182 -0.44 20.77 -16.22
N ARG A 183 -1.12 20.26 -15.19
CA ARG A 183 -2.56 19.99 -15.17
C ARG A 183 -3.40 21.23 -15.44
N LYS A 184 -2.89 22.43 -15.10
CA LYS A 184 -3.61 23.70 -15.34
C LYS A 184 -3.52 24.15 -16.79
N CYS A 185 -2.45 23.78 -17.50
CA CYS A 185 -2.22 24.21 -18.88
C CYS A 185 -2.74 23.20 -19.88
N GLY A 186 -2.24 21.95 -19.83
CA GLY A 186 -2.65 20.87 -20.73
C GLY A 186 -2.52 21.16 -22.23
N HIS A 187 -1.77 22.18 -22.64
CA HIS A 187 -1.64 22.59 -24.04
C HIS A 187 -0.91 21.53 -24.87
N ILE A 188 -1.48 21.16 -26.02
CA ILE A 188 -0.87 20.23 -26.97
C ILE A 188 0.09 21.03 -27.86
N GLN A 189 1.36 20.61 -27.90
CA GLN A 189 2.40 21.27 -28.70
C GLN A 189 2.16 21.07 -30.18
N SER A 190 2.58 22.04 -30.96
CA SER A 190 2.62 21.98 -32.41
C SER A 190 3.67 20.94 -32.83
N ALA A 191 3.43 20.16 -33.90
CA ALA A 191 4.46 19.24 -34.39
C ALA A 191 5.69 20.07 -34.78
N THR A 192 6.82 19.83 -34.12
CA THR A 192 8.11 20.41 -34.55
C THR A 192 8.46 19.72 -35.87
N GLU A 193 8.45 20.49 -36.97
CA GLU A 193 8.85 20.04 -38.31
C GLU A 193 10.30 19.53 -38.35
#